data_AF-H5SL07-F1
#
_entry.id   AF-H5SL07-F1
#
_cell.length_a   1.000
_cell.length_b   1.000
_cell.length_c   1.000
_cell.angle_alpha   90.00
_cell.angle_beta   90.00
_cell.angle_gamma   90.00
#
_symmetry.space_group_name_H-M   'P 1'
#
loop_
_entity.id
_entity.type
_entity.pdbx_description
1 polymer ?
#
loop_
_entity_poly.entity_id
_entity_poly.type
_entity_poly.pdbx_seq_one_letter_code
_entity_poly.pdbx_strand_id
1 'polypeptide(L)'
;MAVVPRTTKPLDARYLYYALLNTDFNDVTTGSAQPQITIGHLSKKSIFWPDDANERAAIAHILGMLDDKIELNRRMSETLEAMARALFKSWFVDFDPVRAKMEGRWQRGQSHPGLPAHLYDLFPDRLVDSELGEIPEGWEVGTLGDVAEVSSGKRPSSISAEPAASATIPVWGGNGPMGYTTDALYSEPILLTGRVGTLGSVFRIPCQCWPSDNTLVVLPRNKATYEYLYFWMKQIDFDALNRGSTQPLLTQTDLKNQNVLVPADKVLAEFHKHISTCFARLDAATTDSRTLAALRDALLPKLISGELGVKDAERFVEQQTGEEGG
;
A
#
# COMPACT_ATOMS: atom_id res chain seq x y z
N MET A 1 21.88 0.39 -18.36
CA MET A 1 21.99 0.76 -19.78
C MET A 1 20.67 1.40 -20.17
N ALA A 2 20.68 2.56 -20.85
CA ALA A 2 19.45 3.23 -21.29
C ALA A 2 19.27 3.03 -22.81
N VAL A 3 18.08 2.62 -23.24
CA VAL A 3 17.71 2.55 -24.66
C VAL A 3 16.96 3.83 -25.01
N VAL A 4 17.59 4.68 -25.84
CA VAL A 4 16.94 5.89 -26.35
C VAL A 4 16.37 5.58 -27.73
N PRO A 5 15.04 5.66 -27.92
CA PRO A 5 14.42 5.44 -29.22
C PRO A 5 14.97 6.45 -30.24
N ARG A 6 15.32 6.00 -31.45
CA ARG A 6 15.70 6.91 -32.56
C ARG A 6 14.50 7.58 -33.23
N THR A 7 13.28 7.16 -32.87
CA THR A 7 12.02 7.73 -33.38
C THR A 7 11.68 9.03 -32.66
N THR A 8 11.11 9.99 -33.38
CA THR A 8 10.56 11.24 -32.84
C THR A 8 9.09 11.12 -32.46
N LYS A 9 8.44 9.98 -32.75
CA LYS A 9 7.01 9.74 -32.44
C LYS A 9 6.86 9.13 -31.04
N PRO A 10 6.14 9.78 -30.11
CA PRO A 10 5.99 9.28 -28.74
C PRO A 10 5.38 7.88 -28.64
N LEU A 11 4.41 7.54 -29.50
CA LEU A 11 3.77 6.23 -29.51
C LEU A 11 4.70 5.11 -30.01
N ASP A 12 5.60 5.39 -30.96
CA ASP A 12 6.59 4.40 -31.39
C ASP A 12 7.63 4.15 -30.27
N ALA A 13 7.97 5.17 -29.48
CA ALA A 13 8.82 5.02 -28.30
C ALA A 13 8.14 4.18 -27.20
N ARG A 14 6.84 4.39 -26.96
CA ARG A 14 6.03 3.61 -26.02
C ARG A 14 5.82 2.17 -26.51
N TYR A 15 5.63 1.96 -27.82
CA TYR A 15 5.62 0.62 -28.42
C TYR A 15 6.95 -0.09 -28.18
N LEU A 16 8.08 0.58 -28.44
CA LEU A 16 9.41 0.01 -28.21
C LEU A 16 9.60 -0.41 -26.75
N TYR A 17 9.11 0.37 -25.79
CA TYR A 17 9.11 0.00 -24.38
C TYR A 17 8.39 -1.33 -24.14
N TYR A 18 7.16 -1.50 -24.65
CA TYR A 18 6.41 -2.75 -24.51
C TYR A 18 7.04 -3.93 -25.25
N ALA A 19 7.55 -3.71 -26.46
CA ALA A 19 8.26 -4.73 -27.21
C ALA A 19 9.49 -5.24 -26.44
N LEU A 20 10.25 -4.34 -25.82
CA LEU A 20 11.41 -4.70 -25.00
C LEU A 20 11.00 -5.42 -23.70
N LEU A 21 9.89 -5.03 -23.06
CA LEU A 21 9.38 -5.74 -21.88
C LEU A 21 9.01 -7.20 -22.20
N ASN A 22 8.50 -7.46 -23.39
CA ASN A 22 8.14 -8.81 -23.84
C ASN A 22 9.31 -9.58 -24.47
N THR A 23 10.49 -8.96 -24.59
CA THR A 23 11.65 -9.58 -25.25
C THR A 23 12.45 -10.41 -24.24
N ASP A 24 12.65 -11.70 -24.52
CA ASP A 24 13.63 -12.52 -23.79
C ASP A 24 15.05 -12.09 -24.17
N PHE A 25 15.91 -11.78 -23.20
CA PHE A 25 17.30 -11.38 -23.44
C PHE A 25 18.33 -12.46 -23.10
N ASN A 26 17.92 -13.65 -22.66
CA ASN A 26 18.83 -14.71 -22.24
C ASN A 26 19.79 -15.15 -23.35
N ASP A 27 19.35 -15.10 -24.61
CA ASP A 27 20.14 -15.43 -25.80
C ASP A 27 21.27 -14.44 -26.11
N VAL A 28 21.18 -13.20 -25.62
CA VAL A 28 22.17 -12.13 -25.82
C VAL A 28 23.00 -11.85 -24.56
N THR A 29 22.78 -12.65 -23.52
CA THR A 29 23.46 -12.52 -22.24
C THR A 29 24.77 -13.32 -22.25
N THR A 30 25.83 -12.75 -21.67
CA THR A 30 27.17 -13.35 -21.58
C THR A 30 27.68 -13.37 -20.14
N GLY A 31 28.63 -14.25 -19.84
CA GLY A 31 29.15 -14.44 -18.48
C GLY A 31 28.35 -15.47 -17.70
N SER A 32 28.94 -16.66 -17.47
CA SER A 32 28.29 -17.78 -16.81
C SER A 32 28.11 -17.60 -15.30
N ALA A 33 29.00 -16.86 -14.65
CA ALA A 33 28.95 -16.56 -13.21
C ALA A 33 28.27 -15.22 -12.90
N GLN A 34 28.34 -14.26 -13.82
CA GLN A 34 27.69 -12.96 -13.70
C GLN A 34 27.11 -12.56 -15.06
N PRO A 35 25.80 -12.74 -15.26
CA PRO A 35 25.14 -12.41 -16.51
C PRO A 35 25.28 -10.93 -16.85
N GLN A 36 25.73 -10.62 -18.06
CA GLN A 36 25.92 -9.28 -18.59
C GLN A 36 25.47 -9.18 -20.05
N ILE A 37 24.80 -8.09 -20.39
CA ILE A 37 24.43 -7.75 -21.77
C ILE A 37 25.28 -6.57 -22.22
N THR A 38 26.07 -6.76 -23.28
CA THR A 38 26.87 -5.70 -23.87
C THR A 38 26.03 -4.86 -24.84
N ILE A 39 26.42 -3.61 -25.10
CA ILE A 39 25.76 -2.75 -26.11
C ILE A 39 25.77 -3.44 -27.49
N GLY A 40 26.87 -4.10 -27.83
CA GLY A 40 27.00 -4.84 -29.09
C GLY A 40 25.98 -5.98 -29.21
N HIS A 41 25.74 -6.74 -28.13
CA HIS A 41 24.75 -7.81 -28.12
C HIS A 41 23.32 -7.26 -28.16
N LEU A 42 23.03 -6.22 -27.37
CA LEU A 42 21.72 -5.59 -27.39
C LEU A 42 21.37 -5.02 -28.77
N SER A 43 22.33 -4.39 -29.45
CA SER A 43 22.11 -3.81 -30.78
C SER A 43 21.76 -4.82 -31.88
N LYS A 44 22.05 -6.11 -31.64
CA LYS A 44 21.75 -7.22 -32.56
C LYS A 44 20.47 -7.96 -32.20
N LYS A 45 19.83 -7.62 -31.08
CA LYS A 45 18.60 -8.27 -30.63
C LYS A 45 17.45 -7.84 -31.55
N SER A 46 16.81 -8.82 -32.16
CA SER A 46 15.59 -8.60 -32.93
C SER A 46 14.40 -8.43 -32.01
N ILE A 47 13.54 -7.48 -32.33
CA ILE A 47 12.24 -7.26 -31.69
C ILE A 47 11.16 -7.30 -32.75
N PHE A 48 9.93 -7.67 -32.37
CA PHE A 48 8.80 -7.56 -33.27
C PHE A 48 8.45 -6.09 -33.49
N TRP A 49 8.40 -5.69 -34.75
CA TRP A 49 8.08 -4.33 -35.16
C TRP A 49 7.10 -4.40 -36.34
N PRO A 50 5.78 -4.23 -36.11
CA PRO A 50 4.79 -4.17 -37.17
C PRO A 50 5.15 -3.09 -38.17
N ASP A 51 4.99 -3.35 -39.47
CA ASP A 51 5.23 -2.33 -40.49
C ASP A 51 4.17 -1.22 -40.44
N ASP A 52 2.91 -1.57 -40.13
CA ASP A 52 1.83 -0.60 -39.99
C ASP A 52 2.03 0.28 -38.74
N ALA A 53 2.21 1.57 -38.99
CA ALA A 53 2.35 2.56 -37.93
C ALA A 53 1.08 2.71 -37.08
N ASN A 54 -0.10 2.45 -37.65
CA ASN A 54 -1.36 2.51 -36.92
C ASN A 54 -1.48 1.35 -35.94
N GLU A 55 -1.05 0.15 -36.35
CA GLU A 55 -1.01 -1.02 -35.49
C GLU A 55 -0.08 -0.80 -34.29
N ARG A 56 1.16 -0.32 -34.53
CA ARG A 56 2.09 0.04 -33.44
C ARG A 56 1.49 1.08 -32.49
N ALA A 57 0.89 2.13 -33.05
CA ALA A 57 0.28 3.20 -32.29
C ALA A 57 -0.88 2.70 -31.42
N ALA A 58 -1.71 1.80 -31.95
CA ALA A 58 -2.84 1.26 -31.23
C ALA A 58 -2.41 0.30 -30.10
N ILE A 59 -1.43 -0.59 -30.35
CA ILE A 59 -0.85 -1.45 -29.30
C ILE A 59 -0.27 -0.59 -28.16
N ALA A 60 0.52 0.42 -28.50
CA ALA A 60 1.11 1.33 -27.52
C ALA A 60 0.07 2.14 -26.75
N HIS A 61 -1.04 2.49 -27.41
CA HIS A 61 -2.15 3.19 -26.78
C HIS A 61 -2.90 2.29 -25.79
N ILE A 62 -3.28 1.07 -26.18
CA ILE A 62 -4.02 0.13 -25.31
C ILE A 62 -3.23 -0.18 -24.04
N LEU A 63 -1.98 -0.64 -24.18
CA LEU A 63 -1.13 -0.96 -23.03
C LEU A 63 -0.78 0.29 -22.21
N GLY A 64 -0.55 1.42 -22.91
CA GLY A 64 -0.29 2.72 -22.31
C GLY A 64 -1.43 3.20 -21.41
N MET A 65 -2.67 3.04 -21.84
CA MET A 65 -3.85 3.43 -21.06
C MET A 65 -3.96 2.63 -19.75
N LEU A 66 -3.60 1.35 -19.77
CA LEU A 66 -3.59 0.51 -18.56
C LEU A 66 -2.51 1.00 -17.58
N ASP A 67 -1.28 1.21 -18.03
CA ASP A 67 -0.20 1.72 -17.19
C ASP A 67 -0.47 3.14 -16.67
N ASP A 68 -1.01 4.02 -17.51
CA ASP A 68 -1.37 5.39 -17.15
C ASP A 68 -2.44 5.38 -16.03
N LYS A 69 -3.41 4.45 -16.09
CA LYS A 69 -4.43 4.28 -15.03
C LYS A 69 -3.86 3.67 -13.75
N ILE A 70 -2.96 2.67 -13.84
CA ILE A 70 -2.26 2.09 -12.69
C ILE A 70 -1.46 3.18 -11.95
N GLU A 71 -0.73 4.02 -12.69
CA GLU A 71 0.04 5.12 -12.11
C GLU A 71 -0.87 6.19 -11.48
N LEU A 72 -2.01 6.50 -12.11
CA LEU A 72 -3.00 7.40 -11.52
C LEU A 72 -3.55 6.87 -10.20
N ASN A 73 -3.90 5.58 -10.15
CA ASN A 73 -4.37 4.92 -8.93
C ASN A 73 -3.30 4.93 -7.84
N ARG A 74 -2.03 4.65 -8.18
CA ARG A 74 -0.89 4.72 -7.26
C ARG A 74 -0.75 6.11 -6.63
N ARG A 75 -0.77 7.18 -7.44
CA ARG A 75 -0.70 8.57 -6.96
C ARG A 75 -1.89 8.95 -6.09
N MET A 76 -3.09 8.49 -6.45
CA MET A 76 -4.29 8.71 -5.65
C MET A 76 -4.14 8.05 -4.27
N SER A 77 -3.71 6.79 -4.22
CA SER A 77 -3.45 6.06 -2.97
C SER A 77 -2.41 6.77 -2.09
N GLU A 78 -1.30 7.22 -2.68
CA GLU A 78 -0.28 7.99 -1.95
C GLU A 78 -0.84 9.30 -1.37
N THR A 79 -1.66 10.00 -2.14
CA THR A 79 -2.31 11.25 -1.71
C THR A 79 -3.29 10.99 -0.57
N LEU A 80 -4.11 9.94 -0.68
CA LEU A 80 -5.09 9.56 0.35
C LEU A 80 -4.40 9.17 1.67
N GLU A 81 -3.32 8.38 1.62
CA GLU A 81 -2.55 8.06 2.83
C GLU A 81 -1.86 9.30 3.40
N ALA A 82 -1.32 10.19 2.56
CA ALA A 82 -0.69 11.42 3.01
C ALA A 82 -1.70 12.35 3.71
N MET A 83 -2.91 12.49 3.18
CA MET A 83 -4.00 13.23 3.82
C MET A 83 -4.37 12.61 5.17
N ALA A 84 -4.51 11.29 5.22
CA ALA A 84 -4.86 10.58 6.45
C ALA A 84 -3.77 10.73 7.53
N ARG A 85 -2.50 10.61 7.15
CA ARG A 85 -1.34 10.82 8.02
C ARG A 85 -1.25 12.25 8.51
N ALA A 86 -1.53 13.24 7.66
CA ALA A 86 -1.54 14.65 8.04
C ALA A 86 -2.62 14.94 9.09
N LEU A 87 -3.82 14.39 8.90
CA LEU A 87 -4.91 14.52 9.88
C LEU A 87 -4.54 13.85 11.20
N PHE A 88 -3.98 12.64 11.15
CA PHE A 88 -3.51 11.93 12.33
C PHE A 88 -2.47 12.75 13.11
N LYS A 89 -1.46 13.29 12.40
CA LYS A 89 -0.41 14.11 13.01
C LYS A 89 -1.01 15.35 13.68
N SER A 90 -1.88 16.07 12.97
CA SER A 90 -2.55 17.25 13.46
C SER A 90 -3.35 16.97 14.74
N TRP A 91 -4.11 15.87 14.78
CA TRP A 91 -5.03 15.59 15.89
C TRP A 91 -4.36 14.92 17.09
N PHE A 92 -3.40 14.02 16.86
CA PHE A 92 -2.91 13.11 17.90
C PHE A 92 -1.42 13.25 18.21
N VAL A 93 -0.68 14.08 17.45
CA VAL A 93 0.75 14.31 17.67
C VAL A 93 1.01 15.77 17.99
N ASP A 94 0.52 16.68 17.14
CA ASP A 94 0.73 18.13 17.31
C ASP A 94 -0.34 18.76 18.23
N PHE A 95 -1.48 18.08 18.37
CA PHE A 95 -2.67 18.55 19.09
C PHE A 95 -3.18 19.90 18.58
N ASP A 96 -3.11 20.12 17.25
CA ASP A 96 -3.51 21.36 16.59
C ASP A 96 -4.92 21.85 16.99
N PRO A 97 -5.96 20.98 17.11
CA PRO A 97 -7.28 21.45 17.51
C PRO A 97 -7.28 22.10 18.91
N VAL A 98 -6.53 21.54 19.85
CA VAL A 98 -6.46 22.03 21.24
C VAL A 98 -5.58 23.28 21.31
N ARG A 99 -4.41 23.26 20.66
CA ARG A 99 -3.52 24.42 20.60
C ARG A 99 -4.17 25.62 19.90
N ALA A 100 -4.93 25.38 18.82
CA ALA A 100 -5.67 26.44 18.12
C ALA A 100 -6.76 27.10 19.00
N LYS A 101 -7.38 26.34 19.91
CA LYS A 101 -8.30 26.89 20.92
C LYS A 101 -7.56 27.72 21.97
N MET A 102 -6.47 27.18 22.52
CA MET A 102 -5.65 27.86 23.53
C MET A 102 -5.11 29.20 23.02
N GLU A 103 -4.72 29.25 21.74
CA GLU A 103 -4.18 30.44 21.07
C GLU A 103 -5.28 31.38 20.54
N GLY A 104 -6.56 31.02 20.66
CA GLY A 104 -7.69 31.80 20.16
C GLY A 104 -7.82 31.85 18.63
N ARG A 105 -7.04 31.06 17.89
CA ARG A 105 -7.08 30.95 16.42
C ARG A 105 -8.33 30.24 15.89
N TRP A 106 -8.93 29.39 16.72
CA TRP A 106 -10.17 28.68 16.41
C TRP A 106 -11.22 28.98 17.46
N GLN A 107 -12.38 29.47 17.00
CA GLN A 107 -13.49 29.89 17.85
C GLN A 107 -14.74 29.07 17.54
N ARG A 108 -15.58 28.87 18.55
CA ARG A 108 -16.84 28.13 18.43
C ARG A 108 -17.69 28.71 17.29
N GLY A 109 -18.18 27.83 16.40
CA GLY A 109 -19.00 28.22 15.25
C GLY A 109 -18.21 28.69 14.02
N GLN A 110 -16.88 28.80 14.10
CA GLN A 110 -16.02 29.15 12.96
C GLN A 110 -15.23 27.94 12.47
N SER A 111 -14.98 27.87 11.17
CA SER A 111 -14.03 26.91 10.60
C SER A 111 -12.63 27.52 10.59
N HIS A 112 -11.63 26.71 10.87
CA HIS A 112 -10.20 27.02 10.71
C HIS A 112 -9.60 26.03 9.69
N PRO A 113 -8.50 26.33 8.99
CA PRO A 113 -7.89 25.39 8.04
C PRO A 113 -7.70 23.99 8.65
N GLY A 114 -8.31 22.97 8.03
CA GLY A 114 -8.30 21.60 8.54
C GLY A 114 -9.23 21.30 9.73
N LEU A 115 -9.90 22.31 10.30
CA LEU A 115 -10.75 22.21 11.49
C LEU A 115 -12.15 22.84 11.24
N PRO A 116 -13.09 22.07 10.67
CA PRO A 116 -14.48 22.50 10.50
C PRO A 116 -15.16 22.88 11.83
N ALA A 117 -16.02 23.90 11.81
CA ALA A 117 -16.70 24.42 13.00
C ALA A 117 -17.40 23.37 13.90
N HIS A 118 -17.99 22.33 13.29
CA HIS A 118 -18.70 21.28 14.02
C HIS A 118 -17.79 20.36 14.85
N LEU A 119 -16.47 20.35 14.56
CA LEU A 119 -15.50 19.60 15.35
C LEU A 119 -15.10 20.32 16.63
N TYR A 120 -15.44 21.61 16.78
CA TYR A 120 -14.98 22.42 17.91
C TYR A 120 -15.28 21.75 19.25
N ASP A 121 -16.48 21.20 19.41
CA ASP A 121 -16.90 20.60 20.68
C ASP A 121 -16.32 19.22 20.98
N LEU A 122 -15.58 18.63 20.04
CA LEU A 122 -14.97 17.30 20.24
C LEU A 122 -13.67 17.37 21.04
N PHE A 123 -12.95 18.49 20.97
CA PHE A 123 -11.63 18.64 21.58
C PHE A 123 -11.72 19.43 22.89
N PRO A 124 -10.88 19.14 23.89
CA PRO A 124 -10.75 19.98 25.08
C PRO A 124 -10.13 21.34 24.71
N ASP A 125 -10.06 22.26 25.67
CA ASP A 125 -9.53 23.61 25.52
C ASP A 125 -8.14 23.82 26.15
N ARG A 126 -7.58 22.78 26.78
CA ARG A 126 -6.25 22.82 27.40
C ARG A 126 -5.51 21.49 27.29
N LEU A 127 -4.20 21.59 27.48
CA LEU A 127 -3.29 20.46 27.65
C LEU A 127 -2.98 20.25 29.14
N VAL A 128 -2.61 19.02 29.50
CA VAL A 128 -2.20 18.59 30.84
C VAL A 128 -0.94 17.72 30.75
N ASP A 129 -0.12 17.73 31.79
CA ASP A 129 1.10 16.92 31.84
C ASP A 129 0.79 15.41 31.90
N SER A 130 1.57 14.62 31.17
CA SER A 130 1.51 13.15 31.21
C SER A 130 2.89 12.52 30.96
N GLU A 131 2.96 11.20 31.06
CA GLU A 131 4.17 10.42 30.76
C GLU A 131 4.64 10.54 29.30
N LEU A 132 3.75 10.95 28.38
CA LEU A 132 4.06 11.21 26.98
C LEU A 132 4.29 12.71 26.68
N GLY A 133 4.44 13.53 27.71
CA GLY A 133 4.47 14.99 27.60
C GLY A 133 3.08 15.61 27.75
N GLU A 134 2.92 16.84 27.28
CA GLU A 134 1.61 17.53 27.30
C GLU A 134 0.61 16.80 26.39
N ILE A 135 -0.55 16.41 26.94
CA ILE A 135 -1.64 15.79 26.17
C ILE A 135 -2.96 16.54 26.39
N PRO A 136 -3.95 16.43 25.50
CA PRO A 136 -5.27 17.01 25.70
C PRO A 136 -5.94 16.55 27.00
N GLU A 137 -6.57 17.49 27.72
CA GLU A 137 -7.30 17.14 28.94
C GLU A 137 -8.37 16.06 28.69
N GLY A 138 -8.42 15.07 29.59
CA GLY A 138 -9.36 13.96 29.52
C GLY A 138 -8.94 12.85 28.55
N TRP A 139 -7.76 12.96 27.95
CA TRP A 139 -7.12 11.84 27.25
C TRP A 139 -6.20 11.11 28.22
N GLU A 140 -5.98 9.82 27.98
CA GLU A 140 -5.21 8.95 28.88
C GLU A 140 -3.97 8.40 28.18
N VAL A 141 -2.97 7.99 28.96
CA VAL A 141 -1.84 7.20 28.48
C VAL A 141 -2.07 5.76 28.90
N GLY A 142 -2.13 4.86 27.93
CA GLY A 142 -2.22 3.42 28.15
C GLY A 142 -1.11 2.69 27.40
N THR A 143 -1.26 1.38 27.28
CA THR A 143 -0.36 0.52 26.49
C THR A 143 -1.09 -0.06 25.29
N LEU A 144 -0.34 -0.48 24.26
CA LEU A 144 -0.92 -1.12 23.09
C LEU A 144 -1.74 -2.38 23.45
N GLY A 145 -1.34 -3.11 24.49
CA GLY A 145 -2.08 -4.28 25.00
C GLY A 145 -3.46 -3.95 25.60
N ASP A 146 -3.65 -2.72 26.07
CA ASP A 146 -4.94 -2.26 26.60
C ASP A 146 -5.96 -2.05 25.47
N VAL A 147 -5.50 -1.56 24.32
CA VAL A 147 -6.36 -1.17 23.18
C VAL A 147 -6.40 -2.20 22.04
N ALA A 148 -5.49 -3.16 22.03
CA ALA A 148 -5.40 -4.19 21.00
C ALA A 148 -4.94 -5.55 21.54
N GLU A 149 -5.39 -6.62 20.91
CA GLU A 149 -4.80 -7.94 21.08
C GLU A 149 -3.55 -8.07 20.22
N VAL A 150 -2.45 -8.50 20.82
CA VAL A 150 -1.19 -8.78 20.10
C VAL A 150 -0.90 -10.27 20.16
N SER A 151 -0.78 -10.87 19.00
CA SER A 151 -0.48 -12.29 18.81
C SER A 151 0.67 -12.47 17.82
N SER A 152 1.02 -13.73 17.52
CA SER A 152 1.98 -14.05 16.46
C SER A 152 1.29 -14.78 15.33
N GLY A 153 1.77 -14.54 14.11
CA GLY A 153 1.34 -15.33 12.96
C GLY A 153 1.76 -16.81 13.07
N LYS A 154 1.37 -17.60 12.07
CA LYS A 154 1.62 -19.05 12.06
C LYS A 154 2.32 -19.45 10.78
N ARG A 155 3.08 -20.54 10.83
CA ARG A 155 3.66 -21.12 9.61
C ARG A 155 2.52 -21.66 8.73
N PRO A 156 2.36 -21.18 7.48
CA PRO A 156 1.40 -21.76 6.55
C PRO A 156 1.82 -23.17 6.15
N SER A 157 0.84 -24.03 5.83
CA SER A 157 1.08 -25.40 5.38
C SER A 157 1.71 -25.46 3.98
N SER A 158 1.33 -24.54 3.10
CA SER A 158 1.88 -24.37 1.76
C SER A 158 1.90 -22.89 1.39
N ILE A 159 2.83 -22.52 0.50
CA ILE A 159 2.91 -21.19 -0.09
C ILE A 159 3.11 -21.36 -1.59
N SER A 160 2.21 -20.77 -2.36
CA SER A 160 2.36 -20.56 -3.80
C SER A 160 3.00 -19.20 -4.05
N ALA A 161 3.91 -19.10 -5.02
CA ALA A 161 4.48 -17.82 -5.42
C ALA A 161 3.41 -16.90 -6.04
N GLU A 162 2.56 -17.48 -6.89
CA GLU A 162 1.50 -16.78 -7.62
C GLU A 162 0.10 -17.22 -7.16
N PRO A 163 -0.94 -16.39 -7.36
CA PRO A 163 -2.31 -16.80 -7.08
C PRO A 163 -2.72 -18.00 -7.94
N ALA A 164 -3.37 -18.99 -7.32
CA ALA A 164 -3.94 -20.14 -8.01
C ALA A 164 -5.42 -20.32 -7.65
N ALA A 165 -6.16 -21.13 -8.41
CA ALA A 165 -7.59 -21.36 -8.19
C ALA A 165 -7.94 -21.77 -6.75
N SER A 166 -7.04 -22.51 -6.07
CA SER A 166 -7.19 -22.90 -4.68
C SER A 166 -6.40 -22.04 -3.69
N ALA A 167 -5.41 -21.25 -4.14
CA ALA A 167 -4.51 -20.49 -3.29
C ALA A 167 -4.61 -18.99 -3.62
N THR A 168 -5.62 -18.34 -3.06
CA THR A 168 -5.94 -16.92 -3.30
C THR A 168 -5.69 -16.04 -2.07
N ILE A 169 -5.45 -16.64 -0.90
CA ILE A 169 -5.28 -15.89 0.34
C ILE A 169 -3.84 -15.40 0.45
N PRO A 170 -3.59 -14.09 0.55
CA PRO A 170 -2.24 -13.55 0.62
C PRO A 170 -1.56 -13.92 1.95
N VAL A 171 -0.34 -14.45 1.86
CA VAL A 171 0.55 -14.71 2.98
C VAL A 171 1.42 -13.47 3.20
N TRP A 172 1.50 -13.01 4.44
CA TRP A 172 2.27 -11.83 4.83
C TRP A 172 3.40 -12.21 5.79
N GLY A 173 4.60 -11.70 5.50
CA GLY A 173 5.75 -11.74 6.38
C GLY A 173 6.13 -10.37 6.92
N GLY A 174 7.20 -10.34 7.72
CA GLY A 174 7.74 -9.09 8.26
C GLY A 174 8.23 -8.10 7.19
N ASN A 175 8.43 -8.55 5.95
CA ASN A 175 8.81 -7.75 4.79
C ASN A 175 7.66 -7.46 3.81
N GLY A 176 6.42 -7.81 4.15
CA GLY A 176 5.27 -7.66 3.26
C GLY A 176 4.80 -8.99 2.65
N PRO A 177 4.11 -8.96 1.49
CA PRO A 177 3.56 -10.16 0.85
C PRO A 177 4.65 -11.19 0.50
N MET A 178 4.37 -12.48 0.73
CA MET A 178 5.30 -13.58 0.49
C MET A 178 4.79 -14.64 -0.50
N GLY A 179 3.52 -14.55 -0.89
CA GLY A 179 2.86 -15.55 -1.74
C GLY A 179 1.42 -15.76 -1.31
N TYR A 180 0.86 -16.92 -1.65
CA TYR A 180 -0.55 -17.23 -1.46
C TYR A 180 -0.75 -18.62 -0.85
N THR A 181 -1.80 -18.77 -0.05
CA THR A 181 -2.23 -20.02 0.58
C THR A 181 -3.73 -20.25 0.37
N THR A 182 -4.20 -21.43 0.73
CA THR A 182 -5.60 -21.85 0.58
C THR A 182 -6.52 -21.23 1.61
N ASP A 183 -6.12 -21.26 2.88
CA ASP A 183 -6.95 -20.88 4.01
C ASP A 183 -6.50 -19.55 4.59
N ALA A 184 -7.43 -18.78 5.16
CA ALA A 184 -7.12 -17.57 5.89
C ALA A 184 -6.92 -17.86 7.38
N LEU A 185 -5.90 -17.25 7.98
CA LEU A 185 -5.73 -17.26 9.43
C LEU A 185 -6.58 -16.16 10.09
N TYR A 186 -6.72 -15.02 9.40
CA TYR A 186 -7.55 -13.89 9.82
C TYR A 186 -8.49 -13.51 8.69
N SER A 187 -9.75 -13.27 9.05
CA SER A 187 -10.77 -12.79 8.12
C SER A 187 -11.17 -11.33 8.36
N GLU A 188 -10.85 -10.78 9.53
CA GLU A 188 -11.05 -9.36 9.82
C GLU A 188 -9.80 -8.52 9.50
N PRO A 189 -9.97 -7.18 9.38
CA PRO A 189 -8.83 -6.27 9.22
C PRO A 189 -7.85 -6.37 10.39
N ILE A 190 -6.57 -6.53 10.07
CA ILE A 190 -5.48 -6.59 11.04
C ILE A 190 -4.39 -5.58 10.73
N LEU A 191 -3.60 -5.26 11.75
CA LEU A 191 -2.30 -4.62 11.59
C LEU A 191 -1.22 -5.67 11.77
N LEU A 192 -0.09 -5.51 11.08
CA LEU A 192 0.99 -6.48 11.07
C LEU A 192 2.33 -5.78 11.17
N THR A 193 3.24 -6.33 11.98
CA THR A 193 4.64 -5.91 12.00
C THR A 193 5.58 -7.12 12.00
N GLY A 194 6.80 -6.92 11.52
CA GLY A 194 7.83 -7.95 11.52
C GLY A 194 8.28 -8.31 12.94
N ARG A 195 8.43 -9.62 13.19
CA ARG A 195 8.86 -10.19 14.47
C ARG A 195 10.30 -10.66 14.44
N VAL A 196 10.69 -11.32 13.35
CA VAL A 196 11.99 -12.00 13.20
C VAL A 196 12.63 -11.54 11.89
N GLY A 197 13.89 -11.10 11.95
CA GLY A 197 14.64 -10.63 10.80
C GLY A 197 14.42 -9.14 10.55
N THR A 198 13.30 -8.76 9.94
CA THR A 198 12.98 -7.34 9.72
C THR A 198 12.07 -6.81 10.80
N LEU A 199 12.47 -5.72 11.44
CA LEU A 199 11.65 -4.95 12.38
C LEU A 199 11.26 -3.62 11.71
N GLY A 200 10.25 -2.94 12.25
CA GLY A 200 9.89 -1.58 11.81
C GLY A 200 8.88 -1.47 10.67
N SER A 201 8.64 -2.55 9.91
CA SER A 201 7.63 -2.53 8.86
C SER A 201 6.24 -2.71 9.44
N VAL A 202 5.36 -1.70 9.30
CA VAL A 202 3.97 -1.74 9.75
C VAL A 202 3.02 -1.77 8.55
N PHE A 203 2.20 -2.81 8.48
CA PHE A 203 1.23 -3.02 7.40
C PHE A 203 -0.20 -2.91 7.90
N ARG A 204 -1.04 -2.25 7.09
CA ARG A 204 -2.49 -2.26 7.22
C ARG A 204 -3.04 -3.31 6.25
N ILE A 205 -3.70 -4.35 6.77
CA ILE A 205 -4.24 -5.45 5.97
C ILE A 205 -5.77 -5.48 6.14
N PRO A 206 -6.54 -4.92 5.17
CA PRO A 206 -7.99 -4.80 5.28
C PRO A 206 -8.76 -6.06 4.83
N CYS A 207 -8.07 -7.04 4.25
CA CYS A 207 -8.66 -8.25 3.66
C CYS A 207 -8.24 -9.52 4.40
N GLN A 208 -8.88 -10.64 4.05
CA GLN A 208 -8.49 -11.95 4.55
C GLN A 208 -7.02 -12.24 4.22
N CYS A 209 -6.29 -12.81 5.18
CA CYS A 209 -4.86 -13.01 5.02
C CYS A 209 -4.31 -14.12 5.93
N TRP A 210 -3.06 -14.49 5.66
CA TRP A 210 -2.28 -15.36 6.51
C TRP A 210 -0.97 -14.70 6.96
N PRO A 211 -0.90 -14.16 8.19
CA PRO A 211 0.35 -13.71 8.81
C PRO A 211 1.25 -14.92 9.13
N SER A 212 2.48 -14.91 8.62
CA SER A 212 3.46 -15.98 8.84
C SER A 212 4.06 -15.95 10.25
N ASP A 213 4.74 -17.03 10.66
CA ASP A 213 5.36 -17.19 11.98
C ASP A 213 6.44 -16.14 12.31
N ASN A 214 6.94 -15.41 11.31
CA ASN A 214 7.89 -14.30 11.47
C ASN A 214 7.22 -12.94 11.73
N THR A 215 5.92 -12.90 12.03
CA THR A 215 5.14 -11.65 12.22
C THR A 215 4.50 -11.55 13.59
N LEU A 216 4.25 -10.31 14.02
CA LEU A 216 3.30 -9.99 15.08
C LEU A 216 2.04 -9.40 14.46
N VAL A 217 0.90 -9.87 14.94
CA VAL A 217 -0.42 -9.40 14.52
C VAL A 217 -0.99 -8.55 15.63
N VAL A 218 -1.55 -7.39 15.27
CA VAL A 218 -2.22 -6.47 16.18
C VAL A 218 -3.67 -6.35 15.72
N LEU A 219 -4.59 -6.80 16.57
CA LEU A 219 -6.02 -6.77 16.35
C LEU A 219 -6.66 -5.73 17.29
N PRO A 220 -7.14 -4.57 16.77
CA PRO A 220 -7.77 -3.55 17.60
C PRO A 220 -9.01 -4.09 18.32
N ARG A 221 -9.17 -3.76 19.61
CA ARG A 221 -10.39 -4.10 20.37
C ARG A 221 -11.60 -3.30 19.90
N ASN A 222 -11.37 -2.10 19.38
CA ASN A 222 -12.37 -1.23 18.79
C ASN A 222 -12.04 -1.02 17.30
N LYS A 223 -12.97 -1.33 16.39
CA LYS A 223 -12.74 -1.16 14.95
C LYS A 223 -12.43 0.29 14.56
N ALA A 224 -12.96 1.27 15.31
CA ALA A 224 -12.70 2.68 15.06
C ALA A 224 -11.24 3.08 15.32
N THR A 225 -10.46 2.27 16.06
CA THR A 225 -9.05 2.55 16.32
C THR A 225 -8.11 1.91 15.29
N TYR A 226 -8.63 1.20 14.29
CA TYR A 226 -7.81 0.47 13.31
C TYR A 226 -6.79 1.37 12.60
N GLU A 227 -7.24 2.43 11.94
CA GLU A 227 -6.32 3.34 11.24
C GLU A 227 -5.56 4.27 12.20
N TYR A 228 -6.12 4.57 13.36
CA TYR A 228 -5.40 5.29 14.42
C TYR A 228 -4.17 4.52 14.88
N LEU A 229 -4.34 3.24 15.22
CA LEU A 229 -3.25 2.36 15.65
C LEU A 229 -2.25 2.09 14.52
N TYR A 230 -2.70 2.04 13.26
CA TYR A 230 -1.79 1.95 12.12
C TYR A 230 -0.78 3.10 12.11
N PHE A 231 -1.26 4.35 12.22
CA PHE A 231 -0.38 5.51 12.25
C PHE A 231 0.41 5.60 13.55
N TRP A 232 -0.19 5.24 14.69
CA TRP A 232 0.51 5.22 15.97
C TRP A 232 1.70 4.25 15.94
N MET A 233 1.48 3.02 15.46
CA MET A 233 2.52 2.01 15.33
C MET A 233 3.66 2.45 14.41
N LYS A 234 3.38 3.23 13.35
CA LYS A 234 4.42 3.78 12.47
C LYS A 234 5.38 4.77 13.16
N GLN A 235 5.04 5.25 14.36
CA GLN A 235 5.89 6.15 15.15
C GLN A 235 6.76 5.42 16.17
N ILE A 236 6.55 4.11 16.37
CA ILE A 236 7.32 3.32 17.33
C ILE A 236 8.76 3.16 16.82
N ASP A 237 9.73 3.42 17.69
CA ASP A 237 11.13 3.08 17.44
C ASP A 237 11.35 1.58 17.65
N PHE A 238 11.11 0.80 16.60
CA PHE A 238 11.26 -0.66 16.66
C PHE A 238 12.70 -1.12 16.83
N ASP A 239 13.69 -0.30 16.47
CA ASP A 239 15.11 -0.64 16.63
C ASP A 239 15.48 -0.63 18.13
N ALA A 240 14.92 0.31 18.90
CA ALA A 240 15.06 0.34 20.36
C ALA A 240 14.42 -0.88 21.06
N LEU A 241 13.50 -1.58 20.38
CA LEU A 241 12.83 -2.78 20.91
C LEU A 241 13.53 -4.09 20.53
N ASN A 242 14.60 -4.03 19.74
CA ASN A 242 15.28 -5.22 19.24
C ASN A 242 15.98 -5.98 20.39
N ARG A 243 15.59 -7.25 20.59
CA ARG A 243 16.21 -8.18 21.56
C ARG A 243 17.27 -9.09 20.96
N GLY A 244 17.38 -9.13 19.65
CA GLY A 244 18.25 -10.04 18.92
C GLY A 244 19.61 -9.45 18.61
N SER A 245 20.69 -10.19 18.88
CA SER A 245 22.06 -9.78 18.56
C SER A 245 22.38 -9.96 17.06
N THR A 246 22.31 -11.19 16.57
CA THR A 246 22.63 -11.53 15.17
C THR A 246 21.42 -11.41 14.25
N GLN A 247 20.24 -11.76 14.74
CA GLN A 247 18.98 -11.66 14.01
C GLN A 247 18.00 -10.85 14.83
N PRO A 248 17.47 -9.73 14.31
CA PRO A 248 16.52 -8.91 15.04
C PRO A 248 15.29 -9.70 15.49
N LEU A 249 14.85 -9.45 16.72
CA LEU A 249 13.72 -10.12 17.34
C LEU A 249 12.89 -9.12 18.15
N LEU A 250 11.60 -9.07 17.86
CA LEU A 250 10.59 -8.36 18.63
C LEU A 250 9.65 -9.37 19.29
N THR A 251 9.33 -9.21 20.58
CA THR A 251 8.37 -10.08 21.26
C THR A 251 6.98 -9.46 21.34
N GLN A 252 5.96 -10.30 21.59
CA GLN A 252 4.61 -9.80 21.87
C GLN A 252 4.59 -8.88 23.09
N THR A 253 5.38 -9.19 24.12
CA THR A 253 5.45 -8.36 25.34
C THR A 253 6.07 -7.01 25.06
N ASP A 254 7.15 -6.95 24.26
CA ASP A 254 7.78 -5.68 23.88
C ASP A 254 6.77 -4.78 23.17
N LEU A 255 5.98 -5.33 22.25
CA LEU A 255 4.97 -4.57 21.50
C LEU A 255 3.73 -4.21 22.36
N LYS A 256 3.25 -5.12 23.21
CA LYS A 256 2.12 -4.85 24.14
C LYS A 256 2.41 -3.71 25.09
N ASN A 257 3.65 -3.59 25.56
CA ASN A 257 4.05 -2.60 26.55
C ASN A 257 4.37 -1.22 25.93
N GLN A 258 4.25 -1.05 24.61
CA GLN A 258 4.44 0.26 23.99
C GLN A 258 3.34 1.21 24.42
N ASN A 259 3.73 2.41 24.86
CA ASN A 259 2.77 3.44 25.25
C ASN A 259 1.93 3.87 24.05
N VAL A 260 0.64 4.10 24.31
CA VAL A 260 -0.33 4.60 23.36
C VAL A 260 -1.14 5.71 24.00
N LEU A 261 -1.34 6.79 23.27
CA LEU A 261 -2.30 7.79 23.66
C LEU A 261 -3.71 7.22 23.45
N VAL A 262 -4.60 7.43 24.41
CA VAL A 262 -6.00 7.01 24.37
C VAL A 262 -6.87 8.27 24.34
N PRO A 263 -7.23 8.77 23.14
CA PRO A 263 -8.11 9.91 22.99
C PRO A 263 -9.54 9.59 23.41
N ALA A 264 -10.33 10.63 23.65
CA ALA A 264 -11.77 10.47 23.88
C ALA A 264 -12.46 9.75 22.71
N ASP A 265 -13.36 8.81 23.00
CA ASP A 265 -14.06 7.97 22.01
C ASP A 265 -14.72 8.76 20.89
N LYS A 266 -15.29 9.94 21.21
CA LYS A 266 -15.92 10.82 20.21
C LYS A 266 -14.93 11.36 19.18
N VAL A 267 -13.70 11.66 19.59
CA VAL A 267 -12.63 12.11 18.69
C VAL A 267 -12.19 10.97 17.79
N LEU A 268 -11.98 9.77 18.35
CA LEU A 268 -11.62 8.58 17.58
C LEU A 268 -12.71 8.21 16.56
N ALA A 269 -13.99 8.29 16.95
CA ALA A 269 -15.10 8.01 16.04
C ALA A 269 -15.16 8.99 14.86
N GLU A 270 -15.00 10.30 15.11
CA GLU A 270 -15.02 11.28 14.03
C GLU A 270 -13.77 11.17 13.14
N PHE A 271 -12.60 10.88 13.73
CA PHE A 271 -11.40 10.58 12.97
C PHE A 271 -11.61 9.36 12.06
N HIS A 272 -12.11 8.25 12.60
CA HIS A 272 -12.37 7.03 11.84
C HIS A 272 -13.33 7.27 10.67
N LYS A 273 -14.38 8.07 10.86
CA LYS A 273 -15.33 8.41 9.78
C LYS A 273 -14.66 9.09 8.58
N HIS A 274 -13.72 10.01 8.81
CA HIS A 274 -12.97 10.66 7.74
C HIS A 274 -11.95 9.71 7.09
N ILE A 275 -11.23 8.97 7.92
CA ILE A 275 -10.09 8.16 7.50
C ILE A 275 -10.51 6.86 6.82
N SER A 276 -11.53 6.19 7.32
CA SER A 276 -12.09 4.97 6.70
C SER A 276 -12.53 5.22 5.26
N THR A 277 -13.11 6.39 4.95
CA THR A 277 -13.48 6.76 3.58
C THR A 277 -12.25 6.90 2.68
N CYS A 278 -11.17 7.51 3.19
CA CYS A 278 -9.92 7.65 2.46
C CYS A 278 -9.28 6.28 2.18
N PHE A 279 -9.22 5.42 3.20
CA PHE A 279 -8.64 4.09 3.06
C PHE A 279 -9.50 3.15 2.22
N ALA A 280 -10.83 3.24 2.27
CA ALA A 280 -11.70 2.46 1.38
C ALA A 280 -11.42 2.79 -0.10
N ARG A 281 -11.20 4.06 -0.43
CA ARG A 281 -10.81 4.48 -1.79
C ARG A 281 -9.40 4.02 -2.17
N LEU A 282 -8.47 4.04 -1.22
CA LEU A 282 -7.11 3.52 -1.40
C LEU A 282 -7.12 2.01 -1.67
N ASP A 283 -7.92 1.27 -0.91
CA ASP A 283 -8.06 -0.18 -1.01
C ASP A 283 -8.69 -0.58 -2.35
N ALA A 284 -9.73 0.13 -2.78
CA ALA A 284 -10.33 -0.03 -4.11
C ALA A 284 -9.30 0.24 -5.21
N ALA A 285 -8.62 1.39 -5.18
CA ALA A 285 -7.61 1.74 -6.18
C ALA A 285 -6.44 0.74 -6.24
N THR A 286 -6.07 0.16 -5.10
CA THR A 286 -5.05 -0.89 -5.02
C THR A 286 -5.54 -2.18 -5.69
N THR A 287 -6.81 -2.54 -5.49
CA THR A 287 -7.44 -3.70 -6.14
C THR A 287 -7.54 -3.48 -7.65
N ASP A 288 -8.07 -2.35 -8.09
CA ASP A 288 -8.15 -1.98 -9.51
C ASP A 288 -6.77 -2.04 -10.18
N SER A 289 -5.74 -1.51 -9.51
CA SER A 289 -4.37 -1.52 -10.06
C SER A 289 -3.83 -2.94 -10.26
N ARG A 290 -4.16 -3.87 -9.36
CA ARG A 290 -3.79 -5.29 -9.51
C ARG A 290 -4.52 -5.92 -10.69
N THR A 291 -5.82 -5.66 -10.84
CA THR A 291 -6.62 -6.15 -11.97
C THR A 291 -6.09 -5.62 -13.30
N LEU A 292 -5.79 -4.32 -13.37
CA LEU A 292 -5.23 -3.68 -14.57
C LEU A 292 -3.84 -4.22 -14.91
N ALA A 293 -3.00 -4.48 -13.90
CA ALA A 293 -1.69 -5.08 -14.11
C ALA A 293 -1.82 -6.50 -14.67
N ALA A 294 -2.68 -7.34 -14.09
CA ALA A 294 -2.93 -8.69 -14.59
C ALA A 294 -3.49 -8.68 -16.02
N LEU A 295 -4.39 -7.75 -16.34
CA LEU A 295 -4.91 -7.55 -17.69
C LEU A 295 -3.81 -7.15 -18.68
N ARG A 296 -2.97 -6.18 -18.31
CA ARG A 296 -1.82 -5.75 -19.11
C ARG A 296 -0.88 -6.93 -19.37
N ASP A 297 -0.54 -7.69 -18.34
CA ASP A 297 0.41 -8.81 -18.43
C ASP A 297 -0.16 -9.96 -19.28
N ALA A 298 -1.49 -10.14 -19.30
CA ALA A 298 -2.15 -11.10 -20.17
C ALA A 298 -2.25 -10.65 -21.65
N LEU A 299 -2.35 -9.33 -21.89
CA LEU A 299 -2.48 -8.75 -23.24
C LEU A 299 -1.13 -8.52 -23.92
N LEU A 300 -0.12 -8.09 -23.15
CA LEU A 300 1.20 -7.73 -23.66
C LEU A 300 1.80 -8.78 -24.60
N PRO A 301 1.95 -10.07 -24.21
CA PRO A 301 2.57 -11.05 -25.10
C PRO A 301 1.74 -11.29 -26.37
N LYS A 302 0.40 -11.29 -26.27
CA LYS A 302 -0.50 -11.57 -27.40
C LYS A 302 -0.55 -10.43 -28.42
N LEU A 303 -0.49 -9.19 -27.94
CA LEU A 303 -0.43 -8.00 -28.79
C LEU A 303 0.93 -7.88 -29.48
N ILE A 304 2.02 -8.16 -28.76
CA ILE A 304 3.38 -8.10 -29.31
C ILE A 304 3.68 -9.29 -30.23
N SER A 305 3.06 -10.47 -30.05
CA SER A 305 3.21 -11.59 -30.99
C SER A 305 2.30 -11.49 -32.22
N GLY A 306 1.30 -10.61 -32.20
CA GLY A 306 0.27 -10.52 -33.23
C GLY A 306 -0.81 -11.62 -33.15
N GLU A 307 -0.80 -12.44 -32.09
CA GLU A 307 -1.84 -13.47 -31.83
C GLU A 307 -3.22 -12.86 -31.56
N LEU A 308 -3.25 -11.64 -31.00
CA LEU A 308 -4.48 -10.89 -30.76
C LEU A 308 -4.47 -9.62 -31.60
N GLY A 309 -5.44 -9.48 -32.50
CA GLY A 309 -5.63 -8.26 -33.27
C GLY A 309 -6.06 -7.10 -32.39
N VAL A 310 -5.63 -5.89 -32.74
CA VAL A 310 -5.92 -4.64 -32.01
C VAL A 310 -7.42 -4.46 -31.73
N LYS A 311 -8.28 -4.70 -32.73
CA LYS A 311 -9.73 -4.53 -32.59
C LYS A 311 -10.37 -5.50 -31.60
N ASP A 312 -9.82 -6.71 -31.49
CA ASP A 312 -10.31 -7.72 -30.56
C ASP A 312 -9.82 -7.40 -29.14
N ALA A 313 -8.61 -6.87 -29.00
CA ALA A 313 -8.11 -6.36 -27.73
C ALA A 313 -8.91 -5.15 -27.21
N GLU A 314 -9.27 -4.19 -28.07
CA GLU A 314 -10.13 -3.06 -27.70
C GLU A 314 -11.48 -3.53 -27.15
N ARG A 315 -12.15 -4.46 -27.86
CA ARG A 315 -13.41 -5.06 -27.39
C ARG A 315 -13.26 -5.80 -26.07
N PHE A 316 -12.16 -6.52 -25.89
CA PHE A 316 -11.88 -7.26 -24.65
C PHE A 316 -11.69 -6.30 -23.46
N VAL A 317 -10.98 -5.19 -23.65
CA VAL A 317 -10.79 -4.16 -22.62
C VAL A 317 -12.11 -3.43 -22.30
N GLU A 318 -12.93 -3.11 -23.31
CA GLU A 318 -14.23 -2.47 -23.10
C GLU A 318 -15.19 -3.34 -22.28
N GLN A 319 -15.22 -4.66 -22.54
CA GLN A 319 -16.04 -5.60 -21.78
C GLN A 319 -15.61 -5.71 -20.32
N GLN A 320 -14.30 -5.71 -20.05
CA GLN A 320 -13.74 -5.79 -18.69
C GLN A 320 -13.87 -4.49 -17.89
N THR A 321 -13.96 -3.34 -18.56
CA THR A 321 -14.06 -2.02 -17.91
C THR A 321 -15.48 -1.47 -17.83
N GLY A 322 -16.41 -1.98 -18.66
CA GLY A 322 -17.81 -1.56 -18.69
C GLY A 322 -18.72 -2.19 -17.64
N GLU A 323 -18.30 -3.28 -16.98
CA GLU A 323 -19.11 -3.99 -15.98
C GLU A 323 -19.09 -3.34 -14.57
N GLU A 324 -18.23 -2.34 -14.31
CA GLU A 324 -18.15 -1.65 -13.01
C GLU A 324 -18.95 -0.32 -12.94
N GLY A 325 -19.74 0.00 -13.97
CA GLY A 325 -20.48 1.26 -14.09
C GLY A 325 -22.01 1.19 -13.93
N GLY A 326 -22.56 0.06 -13.47
CA GLY A 326 -24.00 -0.20 -13.33
C GLY A 326 -24.50 -0.17 -11.89
#